data_AF-A0A2V9JMJ3-F1
#
_entry.id   AF-A0A2V9JMJ3-F1
#
_cell.length_a   1.000
_cell.length_b   1.000
_cell.length_c   1.000
_cell.angle_alpha   90.00
_cell.angle_beta   90.00
_cell.angle_gamma   90.00
#
_symmetry.space_group_name_H-M   'P 1'
#
loop_
_entity.id
_entity.type
_entity.pdbx_description
1 polymer ?
#
loop_
_entity_poly.entity_id
_entity_poly.type
_entity_poly.pdbx_seq_one_letter_code
_entity_poly.pdbx_strand_id
1 'polypeptide(L)'
;MNSELISRVSREVGLPESSVAATVALLEAGGTPPFIARYRKEATGGLDESKIHSIEERIIFYKELQDRRAAILSVIAAQGKLTDALRLQIETCFHKVELEDLFLPFRPAQRKSRAAEAAGRGLEPLAEYLWNQEPDAWSLEEHADVFIDPEKNVNSREEALREAAEIVSVWISQNSGYRKALRQIIWETGFVVSRVAPGRADQKTKYTMYYDRREPVAKIPSHRVLAIRRGTKEGILTSCIESDDARAVTHG
;
A
#
# COMPACT_ATOMS: atom_id res chain seq x y z
N MET A 1 -19.04 -13.69 -12.20
CA MET A 1 -18.70 -13.00 -10.91
C MET A 1 -19.63 -13.44 -9.77
N ASN A 2 -19.21 -13.45 -8.48
CA ASN A 2 -20.09 -13.81 -7.34
C ASN A 2 -21.08 -12.67 -6.97
N SER A 3 -22.22 -13.02 -6.38
CA SER A 3 -23.32 -12.13 -5.96
C SER A 3 -22.86 -10.96 -5.07
N GLU A 4 -21.94 -11.20 -4.14
CA GLU A 4 -21.40 -10.16 -3.27
C GLU A 4 -20.71 -9.02 -4.05
N LEU A 5 -19.94 -9.37 -5.09
CA LEU A 5 -19.27 -8.38 -5.93
C LEU A 5 -20.26 -7.60 -6.79
N ILE A 6 -21.35 -8.24 -7.25
CA ILE A 6 -22.42 -7.56 -7.98
C ILE A 6 -23.08 -6.50 -7.08
N SER A 7 -23.42 -6.86 -5.85
CA SER A 7 -23.97 -5.92 -4.86
C SER A 7 -23.01 -4.75 -4.58
N ARG A 8 -21.71 -5.05 -4.48
CA ARG A 8 -20.68 -4.02 -4.27
C ARG A 8 -20.56 -3.07 -5.45
N VAL A 9 -20.47 -3.59 -6.67
CA VAL A 9 -20.42 -2.78 -7.90
C VAL A 9 -21.67 -1.92 -7.99
N SER A 10 -22.86 -2.50 -7.77
CA SER A 10 -24.14 -1.78 -7.76
C SER A 10 -24.13 -0.56 -6.84
N ARG A 11 -23.65 -0.69 -5.60
CA ARG A 11 -23.51 0.45 -4.67
C ARG A 11 -22.51 1.50 -5.17
N GLU A 12 -21.40 1.08 -5.76
CA GLU A 12 -20.34 1.99 -6.23
C GLU A 12 -20.77 2.81 -7.46
N VAL A 13 -21.50 2.18 -8.40
CA VAL A 13 -21.95 2.85 -9.63
C VAL A 13 -23.34 3.49 -9.48
N GLY A 14 -24.05 3.20 -8.38
CA GLY A 14 -25.38 3.72 -8.08
C GLY A 14 -26.47 3.18 -9.01
N LEU A 15 -26.40 1.90 -9.38
CA LEU A 15 -27.34 1.25 -10.31
C LEU A 15 -28.00 0.01 -9.66
N PRO A 16 -29.21 -0.40 -10.10
CA PRO A 16 -29.87 -1.60 -9.58
C PRO A 16 -29.01 -2.86 -9.75
N GLU A 17 -28.99 -3.74 -8.74
CA GLU A 17 -28.23 -5.00 -8.80
C GLU A 17 -28.62 -5.88 -10.00
N SER A 18 -29.91 -5.90 -10.37
CA SER A 18 -30.40 -6.64 -11.54
C SER A 18 -29.80 -6.12 -12.85
N SER A 19 -29.74 -4.80 -13.02
CA SER A 19 -29.10 -4.16 -14.18
C SER A 19 -27.60 -4.46 -14.23
N VAL A 20 -26.91 -4.37 -13.10
CA VAL A 20 -25.48 -4.70 -13.01
C VAL A 20 -25.25 -6.18 -13.34
N ALA A 21 -26.03 -7.09 -12.76
CA ALA A 21 -25.93 -8.52 -13.03
C ALA A 21 -26.13 -8.86 -14.51
N ALA A 22 -27.15 -8.27 -15.14
CA ALA A 22 -27.40 -8.46 -16.57
C ALA A 22 -26.26 -7.91 -17.43
N THR A 23 -25.75 -6.71 -17.12
CA THR A 23 -24.60 -6.12 -17.81
C THR A 23 -23.34 -6.98 -17.64
N VAL A 24 -23.06 -7.48 -16.44
CA VAL A 24 -21.93 -8.38 -16.17
C VAL A 24 -22.02 -9.63 -17.05
N ALA A 25 -23.19 -10.27 -17.11
CA ALA A 25 -23.40 -11.47 -17.91
C ALA A 25 -23.16 -11.21 -19.41
N LEU A 26 -23.58 -10.05 -19.92
CA LEU A 26 -23.37 -9.67 -21.31
C LEU A 26 -21.91 -9.36 -21.63
N LEU A 27 -21.19 -8.71 -20.71
CA LEU A 27 -19.75 -8.46 -20.84
C LEU A 27 -18.95 -9.77 -20.77
N GLU A 28 -19.30 -10.69 -19.87
CA GLU A 28 -18.68 -12.02 -19.77
C GLU A 28 -18.95 -12.90 -21.01
N ALA A 29 -20.09 -12.68 -21.69
CA ALA A 29 -20.40 -13.31 -22.97
C ALA A 29 -19.67 -12.67 -24.18
N GLY A 30 -18.77 -11.71 -23.95
CA GLY A 30 -17.98 -11.04 -24.99
C GLY A 30 -18.67 -9.84 -25.64
N GLY A 31 -19.78 -9.35 -25.07
CA GLY A 31 -20.42 -8.11 -25.53
C GLY A 31 -19.57 -6.89 -25.17
N THR A 32 -19.46 -5.94 -26.09
CA THR A 32 -18.76 -4.66 -25.84
C THR A 32 -19.74 -3.59 -25.31
N PRO A 33 -19.29 -2.57 -24.57
CA PRO A 33 -20.17 -1.49 -24.09
C PRO A 33 -21.04 -0.84 -25.20
N PRO A 34 -20.50 -0.49 -26.39
CA PRO A 34 -21.31 0.05 -27.49
C PRO A 34 -22.37 -0.93 -27.98
N PHE A 35 -22.02 -2.23 -28.08
CA PHE A 35 -22.95 -3.27 -28.52
C PHE A 35 -24.09 -3.46 -27.52
N ILE A 36 -23.75 -3.53 -26.22
CA ILE A 36 -24.73 -3.72 -25.15
C ILE A 36 -25.69 -2.52 -25.08
N ALA A 37 -25.16 -1.30 -25.11
CA ALA A 37 -25.95 -0.07 -25.07
C ALA A 37 -26.96 0.02 -26.22
N ARG A 38 -26.56 -0.46 -27.42
CA ARG A 38 -27.38 -0.37 -28.63
C ARG A 38 -28.36 -1.53 -28.81
N TYR A 39 -27.94 -2.77 -28.50
CA TYR A 39 -28.68 -3.98 -28.87
C TYR A 39 -29.17 -4.84 -27.70
N ARG A 40 -28.83 -4.45 -26.46
CA ARG A 40 -29.23 -5.17 -25.22
C ARG A 40 -29.84 -4.22 -24.18
N LYS A 41 -30.41 -3.11 -24.64
CA LYS A 41 -30.97 -2.05 -23.81
C LYS A 41 -32.05 -2.54 -22.84
N GLU A 42 -32.95 -3.41 -23.29
CA GLU A 42 -34.00 -3.98 -22.43
C GLU A 42 -33.42 -4.86 -21.33
N ALA A 43 -32.43 -5.69 -21.66
CA ALA A 43 -31.79 -6.60 -20.71
C ALA A 43 -31.06 -5.87 -19.57
N THR A 44 -30.50 -4.70 -19.85
CA THR A 44 -29.79 -3.89 -18.83
C THR A 44 -30.70 -2.91 -18.09
N GLY A 45 -31.98 -2.81 -18.44
CA GLY A 45 -32.89 -1.80 -17.87
C GLY A 45 -32.64 -0.39 -18.41
N GLY A 46 -32.14 -0.27 -19.64
CA GLY A 46 -32.01 1.00 -20.34
C GLY A 46 -30.67 1.71 -20.18
N LEU A 47 -29.64 1.06 -19.63
CA LEU A 47 -28.34 1.68 -19.39
C LEU A 47 -27.70 2.20 -20.68
N ASP A 48 -27.11 3.39 -20.59
CA ASP A 48 -26.27 3.96 -21.64
C ASP A 48 -24.85 3.39 -21.62
N GLU A 49 -24.08 3.69 -22.66
CA GLU A 49 -22.72 3.22 -22.84
C GLU A 49 -21.78 3.65 -21.70
N SER A 50 -21.94 4.87 -21.18
CA SER A 50 -21.12 5.40 -20.08
C SER A 50 -21.32 4.61 -18.79
N LYS A 51 -22.57 4.26 -18.47
CA LYS A 51 -22.90 3.43 -17.32
C LYS A 51 -22.40 1.99 -17.47
N ILE A 52 -22.50 1.43 -18.68
CA ILE A 52 -21.97 0.09 -18.96
C ILE A 52 -20.44 0.08 -18.84
N HIS A 53 -19.76 1.11 -19.34
CA HIS A 53 -18.30 1.23 -19.18
C HIS A 53 -17.89 1.38 -17.71
N SER A 54 -18.65 2.15 -16.93
CA SER A 54 -18.42 2.28 -15.49
C SER A 54 -18.54 0.91 -14.78
N ILE A 55 -19.52 0.09 -15.17
CA ILE A 55 -19.65 -1.29 -14.67
C ILE A 55 -18.44 -2.15 -15.09
N GLU A 56 -18.07 -2.10 -16.37
CA GLU A 56 -16.93 -2.84 -16.94
C GLU A 56 -15.62 -2.54 -16.21
N GLU A 57 -15.29 -1.26 -15.99
CA GLU A 57 -14.10 -0.84 -15.25
C GLU A 57 -14.07 -1.44 -13.83
N ARG A 58 -15.21 -1.44 -13.12
CA ARG A 58 -15.31 -2.02 -11.77
C ARG A 58 -15.18 -3.54 -11.79
N ILE A 59 -15.76 -4.22 -12.79
CA ILE A 59 -15.61 -5.67 -12.95
C ILE A 59 -14.14 -6.03 -13.17
N ILE A 60 -13.47 -5.33 -14.09
CA ILE A 60 -12.05 -5.55 -14.39
C ILE A 60 -11.21 -5.36 -13.12
N PHE A 61 -11.43 -4.26 -12.40
CA PHE A 61 -10.77 -4.00 -11.11
C PHE A 61 -10.95 -5.15 -10.12
N TYR A 62 -12.18 -5.66 -9.95
CA TYR A 62 -12.44 -6.72 -8.99
C TYR A 62 -11.87 -8.08 -9.43
N LYS A 63 -11.85 -8.37 -10.73
CA LYS A 63 -11.17 -9.56 -11.26
C LYS A 63 -9.66 -9.51 -10.97
N GLU A 64 -9.00 -8.39 -11.28
CA GLU A 64 -7.58 -8.20 -10.95
C GLU A 64 -7.32 -8.35 -9.45
N LEU A 65 -8.21 -7.83 -8.60
CA LEU A 65 -8.08 -7.94 -7.15
C LEU A 65 -8.23 -9.39 -6.68
N GLN A 66 -9.17 -10.16 -7.25
CA GLN A 66 -9.35 -11.58 -6.94
C GLN A 66 -8.14 -12.42 -7.36
N ASP A 67 -7.62 -12.20 -8.56
CA ASP A 67 -6.44 -12.90 -9.05
C ASP A 67 -5.22 -12.59 -8.18
N ARG A 68 -5.04 -11.31 -7.82
CA ARG A 68 -3.96 -10.89 -6.92
C ARG A 68 -4.10 -11.50 -5.53
N ARG A 69 -5.31 -11.55 -4.99
CA ARG A 69 -5.61 -12.18 -3.71
C ARG A 69 -5.26 -13.67 -3.72
N ALA A 70 -5.67 -14.40 -4.75
CA ALA A 70 -5.36 -15.83 -4.89
C ALA A 70 -3.84 -16.06 -4.93
N ALA A 71 -3.10 -15.25 -5.69
CA ALA A 71 -1.64 -15.31 -5.74
C ALA A 71 -1.00 -15.04 -4.36
N ILE A 72 -1.48 -14.04 -3.63
CA ILE A 72 -1.00 -13.72 -2.27
C ILE A 72 -1.25 -14.88 -1.31
N LEU A 73 -2.47 -15.41 -1.27
CA LEU A 73 -2.81 -16.55 -0.41
C LEU A 73 -1.93 -17.76 -0.71
N SER A 74 -1.68 -18.06 -1.98
CA SER A 74 -0.80 -19.15 -2.41
C SER A 74 0.63 -18.97 -1.90
N VAL A 75 1.20 -17.76 -2.02
CA VAL A 75 2.56 -17.48 -1.54
C VAL A 75 2.66 -17.60 -0.02
N ILE A 76 1.70 -17.08 0.74
CA ILE A 76 1.72 -17.13 2.21
C ILE A 76 1.51 -18.57 2.70
N ALA A 77 0.62 -19.32 2.05
CA ALA A 77 0.40 -20.74 2.36
C ALA A 77 1.65 -21.58 2.11
N ALA A 78 2.37 -21.33 1.01
CA ALA A 78 3.63 -22.01 0.70
C ALA A 78 4.74 -21.76 1.74
N GLN A 79 4.65 -20.65 2.49
CA GLN A 79 5.57 -20.34 3.60
C GLN A 79 5.11 -20.96 4.95
N GLY A 80 3.94 -21.61 5.00
CA GLY A 80 3.37 -22.12 6.24
C GLY A 80 2.89 -21.04 7.21
N LYS A 81 2.80 -19.77 6.77
CA LYS A 81 2.46 -18.61 7.61
C LYS A 81 0.99 -18.16 7.49
N LEU A 82 0.16 -18.89 6.73
CA LEU A 82 -1.24 -18.52 6.50
C LEU A 82 -2.12 -18.96 7.66
N THR A 83 -2.35 -18.06 8.62
CA THR A 83 -3.32 -18.26 9.70
C THR A 83 -4.75 -18.04 9.21
N ASP A 84 -5.75 -18.60 9.90
CA ASP A 84 -7.16 -18.42 9.54
C ASP A 84 -7.59 -16.94 9.65
N ALA A 85 -7.08 -16.22 10.65
CA ALA A 85 -7.32 -14.79 10.81
C ALA A 85 -6.76 -13.98 9.63
N LEU A 86 -5.54 -14.29 9.18
CA LEU A 86 -4.91 -13.62 8.03
C LEU A 86 -5.62 -13.98 6.72
N ARG A 87 -6.03 -15.24 6.54
CA ARG A 87 -6.83 -15.67 5.39
C ARG A 87 -8.10 -14.85 5.29
N LEU A 88 -8.85 -14.73 6.39
CA LEU A 88 -10.10 -13.96 6.44
C LEU A 88 -9.87 -12.48 6.12
N GLN A 89 -8.81 -11.87 6.65
CA GLN A 89 -8.44 -10.48 6.33
C GLN A 89 -8.16 -10.29 4.83
N ILE A 90 -7.44 -11.23 4.20
CA ILE A 90 -7.10 -11.16 2.77
C ILE A 90 -8.35 -11.39 1.89
N GLU A 91 -9.21 -12.34 2.26
CA GLU A 91 -10.45 -12.67 1.55
C GLU A 91 -11.46 -11.52 1.55
N THR A 92 -11.59 -10.83 2.68
CA THR A 92 -12.51 -9.71 2.88
C THR A 92 -11.94 -8.35 2.48
N CYS A 93 -10.67 -8.29 2.04
CA CYS A 93 -10.04 -7.05 1.60
C CYS A 93 -10.47 -6.67 0.18
N PHE A 94 -11.05 -5.47 0.05
CA PHE A 94 -11.51 -4.92 -1.24
C PHE A 94 -10.67 -3.75 -1.76
N HIS A 95 -9.59 -3.39 -1.05
CA HIS A 95 -8.72 -2.29 -1.40
C HIS A 95 -7.35 -2.82 -1.85
N LYS A 96 -6.94 -2.47 -3.08
CA LYS A 96 -5.66 -2.94 -3.65
C LYS A 96 -4.46 -2.60 -2.76
N VAL A 97 -4.43 -1.40 -2.18
CA VAL A 97 -3.33 -0.96 -1.30
C VAL A 97 -3.30 -1.76 0.00
N GLU A 98 -4.44 -1.93 0.66
CA GLU A 98 -4.51 -2.71 1.91
C GLU A 98 -4.15 -4.17 1.67
N LEU A 99 -4.54 -4.74 0.52
CA LEU A 99 -4.17 -6.10 0.14
C LEU A 99 -2.65 -6.26 -0.02
N GLU A 100 -1.97 -5.28 -0.62
CA GLU A 100 -0.50 -5.30 -0.74
C GLU A 100 0.19 -5.11 0.62
N ASP A 101 -0.36 -4.28 1.52
CA ASP A 101 0.21 -4.12 2.86
C ASP A 101 0.11 -5.41 3.67
N LEU A 102 -1.00 -6.15 3.57
CA LEU A 102 -1.14 -7.47 4.21
C LEU A 102 -0.13 -8.48 3.66
N PHE A 103 0.23 -8.39 2.38
CA PHE A 103 1.20 -9.27 1.75
C PHE A 103 2.65 -8.91 2.05
N LEU A 104 2.93 -7.64 2.39
CA LEU A 104 4.27 -7.09 2.46
C LEU A 104 5.26 -7.90 3.34
N PRO A 105 4.88 -8.39 4.55
CA PRO A 105 5.75 -9.22 5.39
C PRO A 105 6.13 -10.58 4.79
N PHE A 106 5.32 -11.06 3.83
CA PHE A 106 5.49 -12.37 3.19
C PHE A 106 6.09 -12.26 1.81
N ARG A 107 6.35 -11.03 1.34
CA ARG A 107 7.04 -10.83 0.09
C ARG A 107 8.46 -11.41 0.22
N PRO A 108 8.95 -12.17 -0.76
CA PRO A 108 10.32 -12.69 -0.73
C PRO A 108 11.30 -11.58 -0.37
N ALA A 109 12.09 -11.79 0.69
CA ALA A 109 12.99 -10.79 1.22
C ALA A 109 13.89 -10.25 0.10
N GLN A 110 14.04 -8.93 0.05
CA GLN A 110 15.06 -8.34 -0.79
C GLN A 110 16.41 -8.77 -0.21
N ARG A 111 17.09 -9.70 -0.87
CA ARG A 111 18.38 -10.32 -0.47
C ARG A 111 19.54 -9.33 -0.21
N LYS A 112 19.29 -8.03 -0.20
CA LYS A 112 20.28 -6.94 -0.08
C LYS A 112 19.93 -5.89 0.97
N SER A 113 18.93 -6.11 1.84
CA SER A 113 18.65 -5.17 2.92
C SER A 113 19.53 -5.45 4.13
N ARG A 114 19.88 -4.41 4.89
CA ARG A 114 20.63 -4.53 6.14
C ARG A 114 19.92 -5.46 7.14
N ALA A 115 18.59 -5.36 7.24
CA ALA A 115 17.78 -6.29 8.03
C ALA A 115 17.88 -7.76 7.58
N ALA A 116 17.90 -8.03 6.27
CA ALA A 116 18.05 -9.39 5.76
C ALA A 116 19.45 -9.96 6.03
N GLU A 117 20.48 -9.11 5.95
CA GLU A 117 21.85 -9.47 6.34
C GLU A 117 21.94 -9.74 7.85
N ALA A 118 21.34 -8.89 8.68
CA ALA A 118 21.26 -9.07 10.14
C ALA A 118 20.55 -10.39 10.51
N ALA A 119 19.41 -10.68 9.88
CA ALA A 119 18.70 -11.94 10.07
C ALA A 119 19.54 -13.15 9.61
N GLY A 120 20.27 -13.02 8.49
CA GLY A 120 21.21 -14.03 8.00
C GLY A 120 22.39 -14.29 8.95
N ARG A 121 22.77 -13.32 9.79
CA ARG A 121 23.72 -13.47 10.90
C ARG A 121 23.10 -14.05 12.18
N GLY A 122 21.80 -14.33 12.18
CA GLY A 122 21.10 -14.94 13.31
C GLY A 122 20.69 -13.95 14.42
N LEU A 123 20.53 -12.66 14.09
CA LEU A 123 20.09 -11.63 15.04
C LEU A 123 18.56 -11.54 15.21
N GLU A 124 17.80 -12.36 14.50
CA GLU A 124 16.34 -12.38 14.58
C GLU A 124 15.81 -12.62 16.00
N PRO A 125 16.35 -13.54 16.82
CA PRO A 125 15.87 -13.72 18.20
C PRO A 125 16.10 -12.49 19.10
N LEU A 126 17.19 -11.74 18.89
CA LEU A 126 17.42 -10.47 19.60
C LEU A 126 16.39 -9.42 19.17
N ALA A 127 16.02 -9.39 17.88
CA ALA A 127 14.96 -8.53 17.39
C ALA A 127 13.58 -8.93 17.94
N GLU A 128 13.28 -10.24 18.08
CA GLU A 128 12.05 -10.74 18.71
C GLU A 128 11.96 -10.31 20.18
N TYR A 129 13.07 -10.39 20.93
CA TYR A 129 13.16 -9.87 22.30
C TYR A 129 12.82 -8.38 22.37
N LEU A 130 13.46 -7.56 21.52
CA LEU A 130 13.18 -6.12 21.42
C LEU A 130 11.73 -5.82 21.05
N TRP A 131 11.12 -6.65 20.21
CA TRP A 131 9.75 -6.49 19.75
C TRP A 131 8.72 -6.83 20.83
N ASN A 132 8.90 -7.96 21.50
CA ASN A 132 7.94 -8.46 22.49
C ASN A 132 7.96 -7.65 23.79
N GLN A 133 9.11 -7.06 24.14
CA GLN A 133 9.29 -6.27 25.37
C GLN A 133 8.84 -7.02 26.64
N GLU A 134 8.98 -8.35 26.64
CA GLU A 134 8.62 -9.19 27.78
C GLU A 134 9.72 -9.07 28.85
N PRO A 135 9.37 -8.72 30.10
CA PRO A 135 10.34 -8.67 31.19
C PRO A 135 10.90 -10.06 31.47
N ASP A 136 12.22 -10.16 31.58
CA ASP A 136 12.88 -11.37 32.03
C ASP A 136 14.02 -11.04 33.01
N ALA A 137 14.78 -12.08 33.38
CA ALA A 137 15.85 -11.95 34.37
C ALA A 137 17.12 -11.27 33.81
N TRP A 138 17.20 -11.06 32.49
CA TRP A 138 18.38 -10.56 31.82
C TRP A 138 18.16 -9.10 31.40
N SER A 139 19.23 -8.33 31.49
CA SER A 139 19.30 -6.99 30.92
C SER A 139 19.36 -7.07 29.39
N LEU A 140 19.01 -5.95 28.73
CA LEU A 140 19.16 -5.79 27.28
C LEU A 140 20.61 -6.07 26.85
N GLU A 141 21.56 -5.60 27.65
CA GLU A 141 22.99 -5.78 27.43
C GLU A 141 23.39 -7.26 27.48
N GLU A 142 22.89 -8.02 28.46
CA GLU A 142 23.16 -9.46 28.60
C GLU A 142 22.58 -10.25 27.43
N HIS A 143 21.37 -9.90 26.97
CA HIS A 143 20.80 -10.48 25.76
C HIS A 143 21.66 -10.20 24.53
N ALA A 144 22.10 -8.96 24.34
CA ALA A 144 22.90 -8.56 23.19
C ALA A 144 24.29 -9.22 23.17
N ASP A 145 24.90 -9.46 24.34
CA ASP A 145 26.22 -10.09 24.45
C ASP A 145 26.25 -11.52 23.88
N VAL A 146 25.12 -12.25 23.92
CA VAL A 146 25.01 -13.61 23.33
C VAL A 146 25.24 -13.61 21.82
N PHE A 147 24.95 -12.49 21.16
CA PHE A 147 25.01 -12.39 19.70
C PHE A 147 26.31 -11.77 19.18
N ILE A 148 27.29 -11.48 20.06
CA ILE A 148 28.62 -11.04 19.64
C ILE A 148 29.37 -12.24 19.06
N ASP A 149 29.59 -12.19 17.74
CA ASP A 149 30.20 -13.25 16.96
C ASP A 149 31.03 -12.63 15.82
N PRO A 150 32.35 -12.49 16.00
CA PRO A 150 33.25 -11.97 14.96
C PRO A 150 33.25 -12.80 13.68
N GLU A 151 32.99 -14.11 13.73
CA GLU A 151 32.91 -14.96 12.52
C GLU A 151 31.69 -14.60 11.67
N LYS A 152 30.62 -14.14 12.32
CA LYS A 152 29.44 -13.59 11.65
C LYS A 152 29.54 -12.09 11.39
N ASN A 153 30.66 -11.43 11.65
CA ASN A 153 30.84 -9.98 11.56
C ASN A 153 29.92 -9.19 12.52
N VAL A 154 29.68 -9.68 13.73
CA VAL A 154 29.05 -8.94 14.82
C VAL A 154 30.08 -8.74 15.92
N ASN A 155 30.76 -7.60 15.92
CA ASN A 155 32.00 -7.42 16.70
C ASN A 155 31.78 -6.77 18.07
N SER A 156 30.60 -6.21 18.31
CA SER A 156 30.29 -5.54 19.58
C SER A 156 28.81 -5.63 19.91
N ARG A 157 28.50 -5.35 21.17
CA ARG A 157 27.13 -5.23 21.68
C ARG A 157 26.33 -4.18 20.92
N GLU A 158 26.92 -3.01 20.69
CA GLU A 158 26.28 -1.92 19.95
C GLU A 158 25.96 -2.32 18.51
N GLU A 159 26.84 -3.12 17.89
CA GLU A 159 26.60 -3.66 16.56
C GLU A 159 25.43 -4.65 16.57
N ALA A 160 25.38 -5.58 17.53
CA ALA A 160 24.27 -6.52 17.69
C ALA A 160 22.92 -5.79 17.85
N LEU A 161 22.86 -4.80 18.76
CA LEU A 161 21.66 -4.00 19.00
C LEU A 161 21.22 -3.20 17.78
N ARG A 162 22.17 -2.55 17.09
CA ARG A 162 21.88 -1.78 15.88
C ARG A 162 21.31 -2.66 14.77
N GLU A 163 21.91 -3.83 14.56
CA GLU A 163 21.48 -4.76 13.51
C GLU A 163 20.14 -5.43 13.86
N ALA A 164 19.88 -5.74 15.13
CA ALA A 164 18.55 -6.15 15.59
C ALA A 164 17.50 -5.04 15.39
N ALA A 165 17.87 -3.78 15.65
CA ALA A 165 16.99 -2.63 15.39
C ALA A 165 16.67 -2.44 13.89
N GLU A 166 17.58 -2.80 12.97
CA GLU A 166 17.28 -2.81 11.53
C GLU A 166 16.17 -3.83 11.19
N ILE A 167 16.19 -5.00 11.82
CA ILE A 167 15.14 -6.03 11.67
C ILE A 167 13.80 -5.48 12.19
N VAL A 168 13.79 -4.96 13.42
CA VAL A 168 12.60 -4.36 14.04
C VAL A 168 12.04 -3.21 13.19
N SER A 169 12.90 -2.33 12.67
CA SER A 169 12.51 -1.24 11.78
C SER A 169 11.77 -1.74 10.53
N VAL A 170 12.24 -2.85 9.95
CA VAL A 170 11.54 -3.49 8.82
C VAL A 170 10.18 -4.02 9.26
N TRP A 171 10.07 -4.71 10.40
CA TRP A 171 8.78 -5.20 10.92
C TRP A 171 7.78 -4.06 11.16
N ILE A 172 8.20 -2.96 11.80
CA ILE A 172 7.38 -1.75 11.97
C ILE A 172 6.94 -1.22 10.60
N SER A 173 7.87 -1.07 9.66
CA SER A 173 7.60 -0.50 8.33
C SER A 173 6.63 -1.35 7.49
N GLN A 174 6.56 -2.65 7.76
CA GLN A 174 5.74 -3.61 7.02
C GLN A 174 4.42 -3.96 7.71
N ASN A 175 4.23 -3.51 8.96
CA ASN A 175 3.00 -3.72 9.68
C ASN A 175 1.83 -3.00 8.99
N SER A 176 0.82 -3.77 8.54
CA SER A 176 -0.32 -3.23 7.79
C SER A 176 -1.15 -2.24 8.62
N GLY A 177 -1.28 -2.47 9.93
CA GLY A 177 -1.97 -1.59 10.87
C GLY A 177 -1.27 -0.23 10.98
N TYR A 178 0.04 -0.23 11.23
CA TYR A 178 0.83 1.01 11.33
C TYR A 178 0.83 1.79 10.01
N ARG A 179 0.96 1.11 8.87
CA ARG A 179 0.89 1.76 7.54
C ARG A 179 -0.48 2.38 7.28
N LYS A 180 -1.57 1.72 7.69
CA LYS A 180 -2.93 2.26 7.57
C LYS A 180 -3.11 3.49 8.44
N ALA A 181 -2.71 3.43 9.70
CA ALA A 181 -2.78 4.56 10.63
C ALA A 181 -1.95 5.76 10.12
N LEU A 182 -0.71 5.51 9.69
CA LEU A 182 0.17 6.56 9.16
C LEU A 182 -0.41 7.21 7.90
N ARG A 183 -0.98 6.43 6.97
CA ARG A 183 -1.66 7.01 5.80
C ARG A 183 -2.84 7.88 6.18
N GLN A 184 -3.61 7.48 7.19
CA GLN A 184 -4.74 8.27 7.67
C GLN A 184 -4.26 9.59 8.28
N ILE A 185 -3.24 9.56 9.14
CA ILE A 185 -2.63 10.77 9.72
C ILE A 185 -2.14 11.70 8.60
N ILE A 186 -1.37 11.17 7.64
CA ILE A 186 -0.88 11.96 6.50
C ILE A 186 -2.02 12.53 5.66
N TRP A 187 -3.10 11.79 5.47
CA TRP A 187 -4.26 12.28 4.72
C TRP A 187 -4.93 13.47 5.42
N GLU A 188 -5.08 13.38 6.75
CA GLU A 188 -5.76 14.39 7.56
C GLU A 188 -4.90 15.64 7.83
N THR A 189 -3.60 15.45 8.08
CA THR A 189 -2.71 16.52 8.57
C THR A 189 -1.57 16.86 7.62
N GLY A 190 -1.33 16.04 6.61
CA GLY A 190 -0.18 16.17 5.72
C GLY A 190 -0.36 17.28 4.69
N PHE A 191 0.77 17.73 4.15
CA PHE A 191 0.86 18.75 3.12
C PHE A 191 1.67 18.23 1.93
N VAL A 192 1.14 18.41 0.72
CA VAL A 192 1.94 18.32 -0.50
C VAL A 192 2.76 19.58 -0.61
N VAL A 193 4.08 19.41 -0.67
CA VAL A 193 5.03 20.51 -0.80
C VAL A 193 5.77 20.40 -2.12
N SER A 194 5.83 21.50 -2.86
CA SER A 194 6.54 21.64 -4.12
C SER A 194 7.51 22.80 -4.00
N ARG A 195 8.76 22.56 -4.40
CA ARG A 195 9.84 23.56 -4.44
C ARG A 195 10.52 23.54 -5.80
N VAL A 196 11.08 24.67 -6.24
CA VAL A 196 11.94 24.70 -7.43
C VAL A 196 13.17 23.82 -7.19
N ALA A 197 13.57 23.05 -8.20
CA ALA A 197 14.75 22.21 -8.11
C ALA A 197 16.02 23.06 -7.96
N PRO A 198 17.04 22.58 -7.21
CA PRO A 198 18.33 23.26 -7.10
C PRO A 198 18.92 23.59 -8.48
N GLY A 199 19.41 24.82 -8.66
CA GLY A 199 19.98 25.29 -9.93
C GLY A 199 18.96 25.67 -11.01
N ARG A 200 17.65 25.66 -10.71
CA ARG A 200 16.57 26.06 -11.65
C ARG A 200 15.81 27.33 -11.24
N ALA A 201 16.20 27.97 -10.13
CA ALA A 201 15.50 29.13 -9.57
C ALA A 201 15.42 30.32 -10.55
N ASP A 202 16.48 30.55 -11.33
CA ASP A 202 16.56 31.70 -12.25
C ASP A 202 15.81 31.47 -13.58
N GLN A 203 15.34 30.25 -13.83
CA GLN A 203 14.58 29.90 -15.04
C GLN A 203 13.09 30.08 -14.76
N LYS A 204 12.45 31.09 -15.37
CA LYS A 204 10.98 31.15 -15.40
C LYS A 204 10.47 30.05 -16.34
N THR A 205 9.73 29.10 -15.78
CA THR A 205 9.11 28.01 -16.52
C THR A 205 7.58 28.08 -16.39
N LYS A 206 6.87 27.21 -17.12
CA LYS A 206 5.42 27.00 -16.94
C LYS A 206 5.02 26.57 -15.52
N TYR A 207 5.99 26.24 -14.65
CA TYR A 207 5.77 25.78 -13.29
C TYR A 207 6.01 26.83 -12.20
N THR A 208 6.26 28.09 -12.55
CA THR A 208 6.57 29.16 -11.57
C THR A 208 5.55 29.25 -10.43
N MET A 209 4.27 28.97 -10.67
CA MET A 209 3.21 28.93 -9.64
C MET A 209 3.33 27.77 -8.63
N TYR A 210 4.30 26.88 -8.79
CA TYR A 210 4.59 25.71 -7.96
C TYR A 210 6.02 25.72 -7.38
N TYR A 211 6.76 26.83 -7.52
CA TYR A 211 8.15 26.94 -7.06
C TYR A 211 8.30 27.02 -5.54
N ASP A 212 7.26 27.48 -4.87
CA ASP A 212 7.12 27.42 -3.42
C ASP A 212 5.64 27.25 -3.10
N ARG A 213 5.23 26.01 -2.89
CA ARG A 213 3.82 25.69 -2.69
C ARG A 213 3.65 24.62 -1.64
N ARG A 214 2.68 24.84 -0.76
CA ARG A 214 2.32 23.95 0.34
C ARG A 214 0.80 23.89 0.44
N GLU A 215 0.22 22.72 0.20
CA GLU A 215 -1.23 22.53 0.22
C GLU A 215 -1.62 21.27 1.00
N PRO A 216 -2.74 21.26 1.75
CA PRO A 216 -3.19 20.06 2.44
C PRO A 216 -3.45 18.90 1.48
N VAL A 217 -2.99 17.70 1.84
CA VAL A 217 -3.14 16.47 1.03
C VAL A 217 -4.61 16.20 0.70
N ALA A 218 -5.52 16.33 1.67
CA ALA A 218 -6.95 16.10 1.45
C ALA A 218 -7.64 17.11 0.54
N LYS A 219 -7.03 18.29 0.28
CA LYS A 219 -7.69 19.42 -0.41
C LYS A 219 -7.06 19.79 -1.74
N ILE A 220 -5.87 19.30 -2.06
CA ILE A 220 -5.17 19.66 -3.29
C ILE A 220 -5.93 19.13 -4.53
N PRO A 221 -6.29 19.99 -5.51
CA PRO A 221 -6.99 19.54 -6.72
C PRO A 221 -6.13 18.64 -7.61
N SER A 222 -6.77 17.68 -8.29
CA SER A 222 -6.12 16.69 -9.16
C SER A 222 -5.22 17.31 -10.24
N HIS A 223 -5.67 18.37 -10.91
CA HIS A 223 -4.89 19.06 -11.94
C HIS A 223 -3.57 19.65 -11.40
N ARG A 224 -3.53 20.08 -10.14
CA ARG A 224 -2.31 20.60 -9.50
C ARG A 224 -1.36 19.49 -9.12
N VAL A 225 -1.87 18.39 -8.57
CA VAL A 225 -1.06 17.19 -8.31
C VAL A 225 -0.40 16.71 -9.60
N LEU A 226 -1.13 16.69 -10.71
CA LEU A 226 -0.59 16.33 -12.03
C LEU A 226 0.46 17.33 -12.52
N ALA A 227 0.25 18.64 -12.35
CA ALA A 227 1.22 19.65 -12.72
C ALA A 227 2.52 19.53 -11.92
N ILE A 228 2.43 19.37 -10.60
CA ILE A 228 3.57 19.14 -9.70
C ILE A 228 4.32 17.88 -10.11
N ARG A 229 3.63 16.74 -10.26
CA ARG A 229 4.25 15.47 -10.69
C ARG A 229 4.97 15.60 -12.03
N ARG A 230 4.38 16.34 -12.99
CA ARG A 230 5.01 16.60 -14.28
C ARG A 230 6.26 17.44 -14.13
N GLY A 231 6.22 18.53 -13.37
CA GLY A 231 7.38 19.38 -13.10
C GLY A 231 8.51 18.64 -12.36
N THR A 232 8.17 17.74 -11.43
CA THR A 232 9.15 16.86 -10.77
C THR A 232 9.79 15.88 -11.75
N LYS A 233 9.00 15.26 -12.63
CA LYS A 233 9.51 14.37 -13.68
C LYS A 233 10.41 15.10 -14.69
N GLU A 234 10.10 16.36 -15.01
CA GLU A 234 10.91 17.22 -15.88
C GLU A 234 12.16 17.79 -15.15
N GLY A 235 12.35 17.50 -13.86
CA GLY A 235 13.51 17.97 -13.07
C GLY A 235 13.50 19.47 -12.77
N ILE A 236 12.34 20.13 -12.91
CA ILE A 236 12.16 21.56 -12.64
C ILE A 236 11.70 21.80 -11.21
N LEU A 237 10.94 20.84 -10.65
CA LEU A 237 10.46 20.87 -9.28
C LEU A 237 11.03 19.70 -8.48
N THR A 238 11.03 19.86 -7.16
CA THR A 238 11.07 18.76 -6.20
C THR A 238 9.75 18.76 -5.45
N SER A 239 9.22 17.58 -5.14
CA SER A 239 7.96 17.47 -4.39
C SER A 239 8.06 16.40 -3.31
N CYS A 240 7.54 16.70 -2.12
CA CYS A 240 7.42 15.76 -1.00
C CYS A 240 6.05 15.88 -0.32
N ILE A 241 5.79 14.95 0.59
CA ILE A 241 4.69 15.07 1.54
C ILE A 241 5.33 15.36 2.90
N GLU A 242 4.94 16.48 3.51
CA GLU A 242 5.33 16.85 4.87
C GLU A 242 4.18 16.48 5.81
N SER A 243 4.49 15.88 6.95
CA SER A 243 3.54 15.60 8.04
C SER A 243 4.20 15.95 9.36
N ASP A 244 3.39 16.12 10.41
CA ASP A 244 3.88 16.28 11.77
C ASP A 244 4.25 14.90 12.34
N ASP A 245 5.54 14.59 12.38
CA ASP A 245 6.07 13.30 12.82
C ASP A 245 5.71 13.00 14.29
N ALA A 246 5.53 14.03 15.13
CA ALA A 246 5.18 13.83 16.54
C ALA A 246 3.82 13.15 16.73
N ARG A 247 2.87 13.40 15.82
CA ARG A 247 1.53 12.78 15.88
C ARG A 247 1.55 11.30 15.46
N ALA A 248 2.54 10.89 14.66
CA ALA A 248 2.70 9.49 14.25
C ALA A 248 3.15 8.58 15.40
N VAL A 249 3.85 9.13 16.40
CA VAL A 249 4.38 8.37 17.55
C VAL A 249 3.36 8.25 18.70
N THR A 250 2.43 9.19 18.84
CA THR A 250 1.45 9.23 19.95
C THR A 250 0.15 8.44 19.71
N HIS A 251 -0.05 7.87 18.52
CA HIS A 251 -1.25 7.10 18.15
C HIS A 251 -0.98 5.61 17.91
N GLY A 252 0.17 5.10 18.39
CA GLY A 252 0.50 3.68 18.45
C GLY A 252 -0.04 3.01 19.70
#